data_AF-A0AAW7DLZ0-F1
#
_entry.id   AF-A0AAW7DLZ0-F1
#
_cell.length_a   1.000
_cell.length_b   1.000
_cell.length_c   1.000
_cell.angle_alpha   90.00
_cell.angle_beta   90.00
_cell.angle_gamma   90.00
#
_symmetry.space_group_name_H-M   'P 1'
#
loop_
_entity.id
_entity.type
_entity.pdbx_description
1 polymer ?
#
loop_
_entity_poly.entity_id
_entity_poly.type
_entity_poly.pdbx_seq_one_letter_code
_entity_poly.pdbx_strand_id
1 'polypeptide(L)'
;MGKKSLLSKGIEGLLQGSQDIIVEKNETIQQPSIQENISPKAVDLETKTTQLVKINTLEKIKNIAYWERSKIKDIFEEAFQDYIKKYESLNGEIKNRK
;
A
#
# COMPACT_ATOMS: atom_id res chain seq x y z
N MET A 1 52.66 -12.48 -19.15
CA MET A 1 51.39 -13.02 -19.67
C MET A 1 50.77 -13.89 -18.57
N GLY A 2 49.63 -13.48 -17.99
CA GLY A 2 49.01 -14.14 -16.84
C GLY A 2 47.49 -14.04 -16.94
N LYS A 3 46.79 -15.15 -16.66
CA LYS A 3 45.37 -15.33 -17.00
C LYS A 3 44.46 -14.60 -16.00
N LYS A 4 43.55 -13.75 -16.47
CA LYS A 4 42.46 -13.20 -15.65
C LYS A 4 41.42 -14.30 -15.41
N SER A 5 41.18 -14.64 -14.15
CA SER A 5 40.09 -15.55 -13.77
C SER A 5 38.76 -14.79 -13.78
N LEU A 6 37.78 -15.27 -14.54
CA LEU A 6 36.41 -14.75 -14.55
C LEU A 6 35.57 -15.56 -13.56
N LEU A 7 35.69 -15.24 -12.26
CA LEU A 7 34.76 -15.76 -11.26
C LEU A 7 33.42 -15.02 -11.37
N SER A 8 32.33 -15.79 -11.40
CA SER A 8 31.00 -15.28 -11.72
C SER A 8 30.49 -14.31 -10.65
N LYS A 9 30.18 -13.07 -11.06
CA LYS A 9 29.33 -12.19 -10.26
C LYS A 9 27.94 -12.82 -10.18
N GLY A 10 27.61 -13.38 -9.01
CA GLY A 10 26.29 -13.92 -8.72
C GLY A 10 25.26 -12.80 -8.48
N ILE A 11 24.18 -13.14 -7.78
CA ILE A 11 23.06 -12.24 -7.44
C ILE A 11 23.54 -10.95 -6.74
N GLU A 12 24.63 -11.03 -5.97
CA GLU A 12 25.33 -9.89 -5.37
C GLU A 12 25.67 -8.79 -6.39
N GLY A 13 26.11 -9.16 -7.60
CA GLY A 13 26.42 -8.20 -8.67
C GLY A 13 25.21 -7.57 -9.35
N LEU A 14 23.99 -8.06 -9.08
CA LEU A 14 22.73 -7.49 -9.54
C LEU A 14 22.11 -6.56 -8.49
N LEU A 15 22.37 -6.80 -7.21
CA LEU A 15 21.92 -5.96 -6.09
C LEU A 15 22.86 -4.78 -5.82
N GLN A 16 24.15 -4.91 -6.15
CA GLN A 16 25.13 -3.85 -6.02
C GLN A 16 25.00 -2.82 -7.17
N GLY A 17 23.93 -2.04 -7.13
CA GLY A 17 23.80 -0.83 -7.94
C GLY A 17 24.98 0.10 -7.72
N SER A 18 25.50 0.69 -8.80
CA SER A 18 26.70 1.52 -8.77
C SER A 18 26.48 2.85 -8.03
N GLN A 19 26.74 2.86 -6.73
CA GLN A 19 26.98 4.07 -5.95
C GLN A 19 28.19 3.83 -5.05
N ASP A 20 29.26 4.59 -5.25
CA ASP A 20 30.45 4.56 -4.43
C ASP A 20 30.15 5.23 -3.07
N ILE A 21 29.81 4.42 -2.06
CA ILE A 21 29.61 4.92 -0.70
C ILE A 21 30.98 4.98 -0.01
N ILE A 22 31.60 6.15 -0.03
CA ILE A 22 32.72 6.48 0.86
C ILE A 22 32.14 6.62 2.27
N VAL A 23 32.42 5.65 3.14
CA VAL A 23 31.99 5.69 4.55
C VAL A 23 33.05 6.47 5.35
N GLU A 24 32.84 7.77 5.52
CA GLU A 24 33.54 8.55 6.55
C GLU A 24 32.65 8.66 7.80
N LYS A 25 33.21 8.28 8.94
CA LYS A 25 32.51 8.17 10.22
C LYS A 25 32.52 9.51 10.95
N ASN A 26 31.42 10.26 10.90
CA ASN A 26 31.13 11.35 11.84
C ASN A 26 29.63 11.43 12.18
N GLU A 27 29.34 11.78 13.42
CA GLU A 27 27.99 11.80 13.99
C GLU A 27 27.26 13.12 13.69
N THR A 28 25.93 13.10 13.77
CA THR A 28 24.99 14.24 13.56
C THR A 28 24.68 14.58 12.10
N ILE A 29 23.53 14.08 11.59
CA ILE A 29 22.93 14.54 10.33
C ILE A 29 21.68 15.36 10.64
N GLN A 30 21.77 16.66 10.39
CA GLN A 30 20.60 17.55 10.28
C GLN A 30 19.90 17.25 8.95
N GLN A 31 18.57 17.16 8.94
CA GLN A 31 17.82 16.86 7.71
C GLN A 31 17.87 18.04 6.71
N PRO A 32 18.26 17.82 5.44
CA PRO A 32 18.11 18.83 4.40
C PRO A 32 16.63 18.95 3.99
N SER A 33 16.09 20.16 4.05
CA SER A 33 14.71 20.47 3.66
C SER A 33 14.59 20.61 2.13
N ILE A 34 14.06 19.57 1.48
CA ILE A 34 13.68 19.66 0.06
C ILE A 34 12.27 20.25 -0.02
N GLN A 35 12.14 21.45 -0.59
CA GLN A 35 10.86 22.07 -0.90
C GLN A 35 10.41 21.66 -2.31
N GLU A 36 9.45 20.74 -2.43
CA GLU A 36 8.85 20.37 -3.72
C GLU A 36 7.45 20.97 -3.93
N ASN A 37 7.14 21.22 -5.20
CA ASN A 37 5.86 21.71 -5.72
C ASN A 37 5.72 21.30 -7.21
N ILE A 38 4.55 21.24 -7.83
CA ILE A 38 3.20 21.64 -7.37
C ILE A 38 2.23 20.46 -7.59
N SER A 39 1.49 20.02 -6.56
CA SER A 39 0.18 19.38 -6.79
C SER A 39 -0.68 19.32 -5.53
N PRO A 40 -1.98 19.71 -5.57
CA PRO A 40 -2.95 19.32 -4.55
C PRO A 40 -3.21 17.82 -4.69
N LYS A 41 -2.33 17.02 -4.09
CA LYS A 41 -2.51 15.58 -3.94
C LYS A 41 -3.88 15.36 -3.29
N ALA A 42 -4.80 14.73 -4.02
CA ALA A 42 -6.10 14.36 -3.50
C ALA A 42 -5.88 13.66 -2.16
N VAL A 43 -6.45 14.24 -1.09
CA VAL A 43 -6.30 13.66 0.24
C VAL A 43 -7.16 12.40 0.23
N ASP A 44 -6.51 11.23 0.17
CA ASP A 44 -7.17 9.95 0.40
C ASP A 44 -7.69 9.95 1.84
N LEU A 45 -8.95 10.34 2.02
CA LEU A 45 -9.66 10.38 3.30
C LEU A 45 -10.11 8.96 3.71
N GLU A 46 -9.22 7.97 3.57
CA GLU A 46 -9.43 6.64 4.12
C GLU A 46 -9.29 6.67 5.65
N THR A 47 -10.24 6.04 6.35
CA THR A 47 -10.14 5.84 7.80
C THR A 47 -10.05 4.35 8.14
N LYS A 48 -9.28 4.02 9.19
CA LYS A 48 -9.10 2.64 9.64
C LYS A 48 -10.11 2.30 10.72
N THR A 49 -10.77 1.16 10.58
CA THR A 49 -11.72 0.63 11.57
C THR A 49 -11.49 -0.86 11.78
N THR A 50 -11.72 -1.34 13.01
CA THR A 50 -11.64 -2.75 13.39
C THR A 50 -13.06 -3.27 13.58
N GLN A 51 -13.44 -4.30 12.82
CA GLN A 51 -14.78 -4.89 12.88
C GLN A 51 -14.73 -6.36 13.29
N LEU A 52 -15.75 -6.79 14.04
CA LEU A 52 -15.99 -8.20 14.36
C LEU A 52 -16.92 -8.80 13.30
N VAL A 53 -16.45 -9.85 12.62
CA VAL A 53 -17.18 -10.53 11.53
C VAL A 53 -17.24 -12.04 11.76
N LYS A 54 -18.25 -12.70 11.19
CA LYS A 54 -18.35 -14.17 11.25
C LYS A 54 -17.20 -14.82 10.45
N ILE A 55 -16.55 -15.84 11.03
CA ILE A 55 -15.41 -16.55 10.43
C ILE A 55 -15.74 -17.02 9.00
N ASN A 56 -16.82 -17.78 8.83
CA ASN A 56 -17.24 -18.34 7.54
C ASN A 56 -17.54 -17.25 6.48
N THR A 57 -17.90 -16.03 6.90
CA THR A 57 -18.09 -14.89 5.98
C THR A 57 -16.74 -14.35 5.53
N LEU A 58 -15.81 -14.15 6.47
CA LEU A 58 -14.46 -13.65 6.17
C LEU A 58 -13.66 -14.64 5.29
N GLU A 59 -13.80 -15.95 5.51
CA GLU A 59 -13.17 -16.96 4.65
C GLU A 59 -13.69 -16.92 3.21
N LYS A 60 -15.01 -16.79 3.01
CA LYS A 60 -15.58 -16.62 1.67
C LYS A 60 -15.06 -15.35 0.99
N ILE A 61 -14.98 -14.22 1.71
CA ILE A 61 -14.44 -12.97 1.17
C ILE A 61 -12.96 -13.10 0.81
N LYS A 62 -12.15 -13.77 1.64
CA LYS A 62 -10.74 -14.08 1.32
C LYS A 62 -10.62 -14.92 0.05
N ASN A 63 -11.47 -15.92 -0.12
CA ASN A 63 -11.47 -16.76 -1.32
C ASN A 63 -11.83 -15.95 -2.58
N ILE A 64 -12.87 -15.10 -2.51
CA ILE A 64 -13.24 -14.19 -3.60
C ILE A 64 -12.06 -13.26 -3.94
N ALA A 65 -11.48 -12.58 -2.95
CA ALA A 65 -10.33 -11.71 -3.14
C ALA A 65 -9.14 -12.40 -3.81
N TYR A 66 -8.88 -13.67 -3.47
CA TYR A 66 -7.82 -14.47 -4.07
C TYR A 66 -8.08 -14.76 -5.56
N TRP A 67 -9.29 -15.24 -5.90
CA TRP A 67 -9.64 -15.62 -7.27
C TRP A 67 -9.79 -14.41 -8.19
N GLU A 68 -10.43 -13.35 -7.72
CA GLU A 68 -10.63 -12.08 -8.46
C GLU A 68 -9.39 -11.18 -8.48
N ARG A 69 -8.29 -11.58 -7.82
CA ARG A 69 -7.04 -10.79 -7.68
C ARG A 69 -7.23 -9.39 -7.08
N SER A 70 -8.30 -9.21 -6.31
CA SER A 70 -8.73 -7.94 -5.71
C SER A 70 -8.28 -7.80 -4.27
N LYS A 71 -8.16 -6.56 -3.76
CA LYS A 71 -7.88 -6.35 -2.33
C LYS A 71 -9.16 -6.50 -1.53
N ILE A 72 -9.06 -7.12 -0.36
CA ILE A 72 -10.20 -7.27 0.56
C ILE A 72 -10.80 -5.91 0.96
N LYS A 73 -10.00 -4.83 1.04
CA LYS A 73 -10.53 -3.49 1.34
C LYS A 73 -11.46 -2.96 0.23
N ASP A 74 -11.14 -3.25 -1.03
CA ASP A 74 -11.89 -2.75 -2.19
C ASP A 74 -13.24 -3.47 -2.26
N ILE A 75 -13.27 -4.78 -1.96
CA ILE A 75 -14.51 -5.59 -1.83
C ILE A 75 -15.38 -5.11 -0.66
N PHE A 76 -14.78 -4.74 0.47
CA PHE A 76 -15.55 -4.19 1.59
C PHE A 76 -16.13 -2.80 1.27
N GLU A 77 -15.37 -1.94 0.59
CA GLU A 77 -15.86 -0.62 0.17
C GLU A 77 -17.04 -0.76 -0.80
N GLU A 78 -16.94 -1.63 -1.82
CA GLU A 78 -18.05 -1.95 -2.73
C GLU A 78 -19.30 -2.41 -1.96
N ALA A 79 -19.14 -3.37 -1.03
CA ALA A 79 -20.24 -3.87 -0.21
C ALA A 79 -20.86 -2.82 0.72
N PHE A 80 -20.07 -1.86 1.24
CA PHE A 80 -20.57 -0.75 2.04
C PHE A 80 -21.33 0.26 1.18
N GLN A 81 -20.79 0.63 0.01
CA GLN A 81 -21.44 1.53 -0.95
C GLN A 81 -22.77 0.95 -1.46
N ASP A 82 -22.82 -0.35 -1.75
CA ASP A 82 -24.06 -1.00 -2.20
C ASP A 82 -25.12 -1.08 -1.10
N TYR A 83 -24.72 -1.26 0.17
CA TYR A 83 -25.63 -1.14 1.29
C TYR A 83 -26.19 0.29 1.44
N ILE A 84 -25.34 1.31 1.31
CA ILE A 84 -25.73 2.73 1.34
C ILE A 84 -26.73 3.05 0.23
N LYS A 85 -26.38 2.78 -1.04
CA LYS A 85 -27.28 2.99 -2.21
C LYS A 85 -28.62 2.30 -2.03
N LYS A 86 -28.61 1.05 -1.55
CA LYS A 86 -29.83 0.27 -1.29
C LYS A 86 -30.68 0.89 -0.18
N TYR A 87 -30.06 1.40 0.88
CA TYR A 87 -30.77 2.09 1.96
C TYR A 87 -31.41 3.38 1.44
N GLU A 88 -30.66 4.22 0.71
CA GLU A 88 -31.15 5.50 0.19
C GLU A 88 -32.27 5.34 -0.83
N SER A 89 -32.15 4.33 -1.73
CA SER A 89 -33.20 3.98 -2.68
C SER A 89 -34.53 3.57 -2.03
N LEU A 90 -34.53 3.20 -0.74
CA LEU A 90 -35.71 2.74 0.00
C LEU A 90 -36.22 3.76 1.04
N ASN A 91 -35.35 4.62 1.56
CA ASN A 91 -35.63 5.48 2.71
C ASN A 91 -35.41 6.99 2.44
N GLY A 92 -34.83 7.34 1.28
CA GLY A 92 -34.30 8.68 1.02
C GLY A 92 -32.93 8.92 1.67
N GLU A 93 -32.46 10.16 1.59
CA GLU A 93 -31.13 10.60 2.03
C GLU A 93 -30.80 10.23 3.49
N ILE A 94 -29.58 9.73 3.72
CA ILE A 94 -29.12 9.35 5.06
C ILE A 94 -28.95 10.60 5.94
N LYS A 95 -29.66 10.61 7.08
CA LYS A 95 -29.55 11.68 8.08
C LYS A 95 -28.31 11.51 8.94
N ASN A 96 -27.55 12.61 9.11
CA ASN A 96 -26.43 12.65 10.05
C ASN A 96 -26.86 12.28 11.47
N ARG A 97 -26.06 11.43 12.13
CA ARG A 97 -26.19 11.19 13.58
C ARG A 97 -25.88 12.48 14.35
N LYS A 98 -26.69 12.77 15.37
CA LYS A 98 -26.46 13.86 16.32
C LYS A 98 -25.45 13.46 17.38
#